data_AF-A0A963L7S3-F1
#
_entry.id   AF-A0A963L7S3-F1
#
_cell.length_a   1.000
_cell.length_b   1.000
_cell.length_c   1.000
_cell.angle_alpha   90.00
_cell.angle_beta   90.00
_cell.angle_gamma   90.00
#
_symmetry.space_group_name_H-M   'P 1'
#
loop_
_entity.id
_entity.type
_entity.pdbx_description
1 polymer ?
#
loop_
_entity_poly.entity_id
_entity_poly.type
_entity_poly.pdbx_seq_one_letter_code
_entity_poly.pdbx_strand_id
1 'polypeptide(L)'
;MPVRTLSATEALHRLGEFDTIIDARSEDEHALDHVPGAVNWPSLNNAERITIGTLYKQVDAFEAKKRGAALAARNIAAHIEREVLDKPKGWKPLVYCWRGGNRSGALATILGAIGFQVTLIEGGYKAWRAALVSDMPAQAQRLRYRVICGPT
;
A
#
# COMPACT_ATOMS: atom_id res chain seq x y z
N MET A 1 8.03 -17.36 4.00
CA MET A 1 9.06 -16.99 2.99
C MET A 1 9.55 -15.59 3.30
N PRO A 2 10.78 -15.17 2.93
CA PRO A 2 11.20 -13.80 3.20
C PRO A 2 10.32 -12.82 2.42
N VAL A 3 9.87 -11.77 3.11
CA VAL A 3 9.20 -10.62 2.49
C VAL A 3 10.19 -9.99 1.51
N ARG A 4 9.75 -9.79 0.27
CA ARG A 4 10.56 -9.15 -0.78
C ARG A 4 10.26 -7.67 -0.83
N THR A 5 11.21 -6.88 -1.28
CA THR A 5 11.02 -5.46 -1.58
C THR A 5 11.22 -5.26 -3.08
N LEU A 6 10.42 -4.37 -3.66
CA LEU A 6 10.48 -3.95 -5.06
C LEU A 6 10.58 -2.43 -5.08
N SER A 7 11.45 -1.88 -5.92
CA SER A 7 11.53 -0.41 -6.05
C SER A 7 10.24 0.15 -6.66
N ALA A 8 9.94 1.41 -6.37
CA ALA A 8 8.76 2.09 -6.92
C ALA A 8 8.75 2.11 -8.46
N THR A 9 9.91 2.29 -9.09
CA THR A 9 10.07 2.31 -10.55
C THR A 9 9.80 0.93 -11.16
N GLU A 10 10.31 -0.14 -10.55
CA GLU A 10 10.01 -1.49 -11.02
C GLU A 10 8.53 -1.84 -10.81
N ALA A 11 7.97 -1.46 -9.66
CA ALA A 11 6.56 -1.69 -9.35
C ALA A 11 5.65 -1.06 -10.41
N LEU A 12 5.98 0.15 -10.90
CA LEU A 12 5.22 0.85 -11.95
C LEU A 12 5.03 0.00 -13.22
N HIS A 13 6.03 -0.79 -13.60
CA HIS A 13 6.00 -1.61 -14.82
C HIS A 13 5.59 -3.06 -14.59
N ARG A 14 5.49 -3.51 -13.33
CA ARG A 14 5.30 -4.91 -12.95
C ARG A 14 4.03 -5.17 -12.15
N LEU A 15 3.10 -4.20 -12.07
CA LEU A 15 1.84 -4.36 -11.33
C LEU A 15 1.06 -5.61 -11.73
N GLY A 16 1.07 -5.98 -13.02
CA GLY A 16 0.37 -7.15 -13.53
C GLY A 16 0.96 -8.51 -13.13
N GLU A 17 2.11 -8.55 -12.45
CA GLU A 17 2.71 -9.80 -11.96
C GLU A 17 2.13 -10.26 -10.60
N PHE A 18 1.34 -9.41 -9.96
CA PHE A 18 0.79 -9.65 -8.63
C PHE A 18 -0.69 -10.00 -8.69
N ASP A 19 -1.10 -11.00 -7.91
CA ASP A 19 -2.49 -11.44 -7.87
C ASP A 19 -3.39 -10.40 -7.17
N THR A 20 -2.82 -9.61 -6.26
CA THR A 20 -3.54 -8.58 -5.51
C THR A 20 -2.58 -7.48 -5.08
N ILE A 21 -3.00 -6.22 -5.27
CA ILE A 21 -2.30 -5.05 -4.75
C ILE A 21 -3.05 -4.59 -3.51
N ILE A 22 -2.35 -4.43 -2.38
CA ILE A 22 -2.95 -4.16 -1.08
C ILE A 22 -2.43 -2.83 -0.54
N ASP A 23 -3.36 -1.92 -0.31
CA ASP A 23 -3.13 -0.64 0.33
C ASP A 23 -3.39 -0.73 1.84
N ALA A 24 -2.32 -0.67 2.64
CA ALA A 24 -2.39 -0.74 4.10
C ALA A 24 -2.66 0.61 4.78
N ARG A 25 -2.95 1.67 4.01
CA ARG A 25 -3.33 2.99 4.52
C ARG A 25 -4.80 3.01 4.97
N SER A 26 -5.18 4.08 5.66
CA SER A 26 -6.58 4.30 6.05
C SER A 26 -7.50 4.50 4.84
N GLU A 27 -8.81 4.38 5.05
CA GLU A 27 -9.82 4.43 4.01
C GLU A 27 -9.82 5.78 3.28
N ASP A 28 -9.67 6.90 4.00
CA ASP A 28 -9.60 8.24 3.39
C ASP A 28 -8.33 8.42 2.56
N GLU A 29 -7.20 7.89 3.03
CA GLU A 29 -5.94 7.93 2.29
C GLU A 29 -6.05 7.14 0.97
N HIS A 30 -6.78 6.03 0.98
CA HIS A 30 -7.01 5.18 -0.20
C HIS A 30 -8.04 5.81 -1.14
N ALA A 31 -9.15 6.31 -0.63
CA ALA A 31 -10.23 6.92 -1.41
C ALA A 31 -9.76 8.20 -2.15
N LEU A 32 -8.82 8.95 -1.54
CA LEU A 32 -8.26 10.13 -2.18
C LEU A 32 -7.46 9.78 -3.45
N ASP A 33 -6.60 8.78 -3.38
CA ASP A 33 -5.75 8.32 -4.47
C ASP A 33 -5.01 7.04 -4.06
N HIS A 34 -4.77 6.09 -4.95
CA HIS A 34 -4.12 4.81 -4.66
C HIS A 34 -3.47 4.18 -5.91
N VAL A 35 -2.63 3.16 -5.70
CA VAL A 35 -2.04 2.39 -6.81
C VAL A 35 -3.16 1.72 -7.60
N PRO A 36 -3.18 1.78 -8.94
CA PRO A 36 -4.26 1.19 -9.74
C PRO A 36 -4.55 -0.27 -9.40
N GLY A 37 -5.82 -0.59 -9.18
CA GLY A 37 -6.27 -1.94 -8.83
C GLY A 37 -6.01 -2.36 -7.38
N ALA A 38 -5.55 -1.46 -6.51
CA ALA A 38 -5.34 -1.78 -5.11
C ALA A 38 -6.66 -1.97 -4.34
N VAL A 39 -6.71 -2.98 -3.48
CA VAL A 39 -7.75 -3.15 -2.45
C VAL A 39 -7.25 -2.60 -1.11
N ASN A 40 -8.16 -2.05 -0.30
CA ASN A 40 -7.78 -1.38 0.94
C ASN A 40 -7.90 -2.28 2.18
N TRP A 41 -6.75 -2.64 2.78
CA TRP A 41 -6.65 -3.41 4.02
C TRP A 41 -5.95 -2.57 5.09
N PRO A 42 -6.65 -1.57 5.67
CA PRO A 42 -6.06 -0.60 6.57
C PRO A 42 -5.43 -1.26 7.80
N SER A 43 -4.14 -1.01 8.05
CA SER A 43 -3.54 -1.39 9.35
C SER A 43 -4.18 -0.59 10.49
N LEU A 44 -4.59 0.65 10.22
CA LEU A 44 -5.39 1.46 11.12
C LEU A 44 -6.47 2.12 10.27
N ASN A 45 -7.72 2.03 10.70
CA ASN A 45 -8.82 2.77 10.05
C ASN A 45 -8.68 4.28 10.27
N ASN A 46 -9.52 5.07 9.62
CA ASN A 46 -9.51 6.54 9.71
C ASN A 46 -9.50 7.06 11.16
N ALA A 47 -10.42 6.58 12.00
CA ALA A 47 -10.56 7.02 13.38
C ALA A 47 -9.32 6.63 14.20
N GLU A 48 -8.89 5.38 14.11
CA GLU A 48 -7.70 4.87 14.79
C GLU A 48 -6.43 5.61 14.36
N ARG A 49 -6.28 5.90 13.06
CA ARG A 49 -5.15 6.66 12.52
C ARG A 49 -5.11 8.06 13.12
N ILE A 50 -6.25 8.73 13.26
CA ILE A 50 -6.35 10.06 13.88
C ILE A 50 -5.98 9.98 15.37
N THR A 51 -6.54 9.02 16.10
CA THR A 51 -6.26 8.83 17.53
C THR A 51 -4.79 8.52 17.79
N ILE A 52 -4.22 7.53 17.09
CA ILE A 52 -2.81 7.13 17.24
C ILE A 52 -1.88 8.22 16.74
N GLY A 53 -2.21 8.89 15.63
CA GLY A 53 -1.44 10.01 15.11
C GLY A 53 -1.39 11.20 16.07
N THR A 54 -2.51 11.49 16.74
CA THR A 54 -2.59 12.51 17.80
C THR A 54 -1.75 12.10 19.01
N LEU A 55 -1.91 10.87 19.50
CA LEU A 55 -1.14 10.35 20.62
C LEU A 55 0.38 10.39 20.36
N TYR A 56 0.79 10.04 19.14
CA TYR A 56 2.19 10.07 18.72
C TYR A 56 2.79 11.47 18.80
N LYS A 57 2.04 12.49 18.38
CA LYS A 57 2.50 13.87 18.34
C LYS A 57 2.40 14.58 19.69
N GLN A 58 1.34 14.32 20.44
CA GLN A 58 0.95 15.12 21.61
C GLN A 58 1.42 14.51 22.93
N VAL A 59 1.64 13.20 22.99
CA VAL A 59 1.99 12.51 24.24
C VAL A 59 3.37 11.86 24.13
N ASP A 60 3.46 10.76 23.40
CA ASP A 60 4.71 10.02 23.26
C ASP A 60 4.66 9.04 22.09
N ALA A 61 5.79 8.93 21.38
CA ALA A 61 5.91 8.08 20.21
C ALA A 61 5.90 6.58 20.54
N PHE A 62 6.46 6.18 21.69
CA PHE A 62 6.53 4.78 22.10
C PHE A 62 5.15 4.28 22.58
N GLU A 63 4.43 5.08 23.38
CA GLU A 63 3.05 4.77 23.78
C GLU A 63 2.11 4.66 22.58
N ALA A 64 2.23 5.58 21.62
CA ALA A 64 1.45 5.51 20.38
C ALA A 64 1.75 4.25 19.56
N LYS A 65 3.02 3.83 19.49
CA LYS A 65 3.41 2.57 18.82
C LYS A 65 2.82 1.35 19.53
N LYS A 66 2.83 1.28 20.86
CA LYS A 66 2.24 0.17 21.61
C LYS A 66 0.74 0.03 21.34
N ARG A 67 -0.02 1.12 21.48
CA ARG A 67 -1.46 1.12 21.21
C ARG A 67 -1.77 0.86 19.73
N GLY A 68 -1.02 1.48 18.83
CA GLY A 68 -1.15 1.29 17.40
C GLY A 68 -0.86 -0.15 16.96
N ALA A 69 0.12 -0.82 17.58
CA ALA A 69 0.43 -2.22 17.29
C ALA A 69 -0.72 -3.15 17.67
N ALA A 70 -1.38 -2.93 18.81
CA ALA A 70 -2.52 -3.71 19.23
C ALA A 70 -3.72 -3.58 18.28
N LEU A 71 -4.00 -2.35 17.81
CA LEU A 71 -5.05 -2.10 16.81
C LEU A 71 -4.70 -2.73 15.46
N ALA A 72 -3.47 -2.52 15.00
CA ALA A 72 -3.00 -3.09 13.74
C ALA A 72 -3.07 -4.63 13.74
N ALA A 73 -2.69 -5.28 14.85
CA ALA A 73 -2.81 -6.72 14.97
C ALA A 73 -4.26 -7.20 14.83
N ARG A 74 -5.23 -6.50 15.45
CA ARG A 74 -6.66 -6.82 15.33
C ARG A 74 -7.17 -6.64 13.91
N ASN A 75 -6.83 -5.53 13.27
CA ASN A 75 -7.26 -5.25 11.91
C ASN A 75 -6.67 -6.26 10.91
N ILE A 76 -5.39 -6.57 11.05
CA ILE A 76 -4.74 -7.59 10.21
C ILE A 76 -5.40 -8.96 10.41
N ALA A 77 -5.71 -9.36 11.63
CA ALA A 77 -6.45 -10.60 11.88
C ALA A 77 -7.81 -10.60 11.15
N ALA A 78 -8.59 -9.52 11.26
CA ALA A 78 -9.87 -9.39 10.58
C ALA A 78 -9.73 -9.44 9.03
N HIS A 79 -8.67 -8.87 8.46
CA HIS A 79 -8.40 -8.99 7.02
C HIS A 79 -8.05 -10.43 6.62
N ILE A 80 -7.28 -11.15 7.43
CA ILE A 80 -6.92 -12.54 7.15
C ILE A 80 -8.18 -13.43 7.16
N GLU A 81 -9.03 -13.27 8.17
CA GLU A 81 -10.27 -14.03 8.29
C GLU A 81 -11.20 -13.79 7.10
N ARG A 82 -11.30 -12.54 6.64
CA ARG A 82 -12.22 -12.16 5.56
C ARG A 82 -11.70 -12.51 4.16
N GLU A 83 -10.41 -12.34 3.90
CA GLU A 83 -9.89 -12.24 2.53
C GLU A 83 -8.87 -13.33 2.18
N VAL A 84 -8.28 -14.00 3.18
CA VAL A 84 -7.07 -14.82 2.99
C VAL A 84 -7.34 -16.31 3.13
N LEU A 85 -8.36 -16.74 3.89
CA LEU A 85 -8.59 -18.15 4.22
C LEU A 85 -8.78 -19.07 3.00
N ASP A 86 -9.30 -18.54 1.89
CA ASP A 86 -9.54 -19.25 0.64
C ASP A 86 -8.38 -19.15 -0.36
N LYS A 87 -7.33 -18.37 -0.05
CA LYS A 87 -6.26 -18.07 -1.01
C LYS A 87 -5.29 -19.24 -1.15
N PRO A 88 -4.92 -19.61 -2.40
CA PRO A 88 -3.97 -20.68 -2.62
C PRO A 88 -2.57 -20.28 -2.16
N LYS A 89 -1.76 -21.26 -1.74
CA LYS A 89 -0.36 -21.04 -1.31
C LYS A 89 0.49 -20.23 -2.30
N GLY A 90 0.17 -20.33 -3.59
CA GLY A 90 0.85 -19.62 -4.67
C GLY A 90 0.51 -18.13 -4.80
N TRP A 91 -0.45 -17.61 -4.04
CA TRP A 91 -0.90 -16.22 -4.09
C TRP A 91 0.21 -15.23 -3.71
N LYS A 92 0.37 -14.18 -4.52
CA LYS A 92 1.47 -13.22 -4.49
C LYS A 92 0.95 -11.78 -4.31
N PRO A 93 0.76 -11.32 -3.07
CA PRO A 93 0.34 -9.94 -2.83
C PRO A 93 1.49 -8.94 -2.95
N LEU A 94 1.20 -7.79 -3.56
CA LEU A 94 2.00 -6.57 -3.45
C LEU A 94 1.39 -5.65 -2.40
N VAL A 95 2.12 -5.33 -1.35
CA VAL A 95 1.62 -4.52 -0.23
C VAL A 95 2.36 -3.19 -0.16
N TYR A 96 1.66 -2.11 0.15
CA TYR A 96 2.29 -0.82 0.42
C TYR A 96 1.56 -0.04 1.50
N CYS A 97 2.24 0.97 2.07
CA CYS A 97 1.63 2.02 2.87
C CYS A 97 2.21 3.37 2.45
N TRP A 98 1.94 4.46 3.16
CA TRP A 98 2.38 5.80 2.75
C TRP A 98 3.89 5.93 2.48
N ARG A 99 4.75 5.31 3.31
CA ARG A 99 6.22 5.43 3.25
C ARG A 99 6.97 4.09 3.29
N GLY A 100 6.29 2.97 3.08
CA GLY A 100 6.92 1.64 3.14
C GLY A 100 7.46 1.28 4.53
N GLY A 101 6.81 1.77 5.59
CA GLY A 101 7.21 1.55 6.98
C GLY A 101 6.36 0.49 7.70
N ASN A 102 6.20 0.67 9.01
CA ASN A 102 5.61 -0.35 9.91
C ASN A 102 4.18 -0.80 9.55
N ARG A 103 3.36 0.04 8.92
CA ARG A 103 1.97 -0.32 8.55
C ARG A 103 1.94 -1.51 7.59
N SER A 104 2.52 -1.33 6.39
CA SER A 104 2.63 -2.42 5.41
C SER A 104 3.57 -3.53 5.88
N GLY A 105 4.63 -3.19 6.63
CA GLY A 105 5.57 -4.17 7.16
C GLY A 105 4.93 -5.18 8.13
N ALA A 106 4.02 -4.74 9.00
CA ALA A 106 3.32 -5.62 9.94
C ALA A 106 2.43 -6.64 9.21
N LEU A 107 1.62 -6.16 8.26
CA LEU A 107 0.77 -7.03 7.43
C LEU A 107 1.62 -8.00 6.61
N ALA A 108 2.69 -7.51 5.96
CA ALA A 108 3.57 -8.35 5.16
C ALA A 108 4.30 -9.40 6.00
N THR A 109 4.68 -9.08 7.24
CA THR A 109 5.30 -10.04 8.16
C THR A 109 4.37 -11.21 8.44
N ILE A 110 3.10 -10.94 8.75
CA ILE A 110 2.13 -12.00 9.07
C ILE A 110 1.82 -12.84 7.83
N LEU A 111 1.54 -12.21 6.68
CA LEU A 111 1.28 -12.92 5.43
C LEU A 111 2.50 -13.76 4.98
N GLY A 112 3.71 -13.23 5.15
CA GLY A 112 4.95 -13.96 4.84
C GLY A 112 5.21 -15.14 5.77
N ALA A 113 4.81 -15.02 7.04
CA ALA A 113 4.87 -16.10 8.03
C ALA A 113 3.86 -17.23 7.73
N ILE A 114 2.67 -16.91 7.19
CA ILE A 114 1.71 -17.90 6.68
C ILE A 114 2.32 -18.70 5.51
N GLY A 115 3.18 -18.06 4.71
CA GLY A 115 3.92 -18.72 3.64
C GLY A 115 3.71 -18.12 2.26
N PHE A 116 2.96 -17.02 2.13
CA PHE A 116 2.74 -16.33 0.86
C PHE A 116 4.01 -15.61 0.37
N GLN A 117 4.08 -15.38 -0.94
CA GLN A 117 5.14 -14.60 -1.57
C GLN A 117 4.78 -13.12 -1.54
N VAL A 118 5.00 -12.48 -0.40
CA VAL A 118 4.66 -11.08 -0.19
C VAL A 118 5.76 -10.17 -0.72
N THR A 119 5.37 -9.15 -1.48
CA THR A 119 6.27 -8.09 -1.96
C THR A 119 5.83 -6.74 -1.40
N LEU A 120 6.78 -5.90 -1.00
CA LEU A 120 6.57 -4.54 -0.54
C LEU A 120 7.06 -3.52 -1.57
N ILE A 121 6.31 -2.44 -1.78
CA ILE A 121 6.82 -1.27 -2.51
C ILE A 121 7.77 -0.49 -1.58
N GLU A 122 9.04 -0.42 -1.96
CA GLU A 122 10.04 0.38 -1.26
C GLU A 122 9.68 1.86 -1.28
N GLY A 123 9.75 2.52 -0.11
CA GLY A 123 9.31 3.91 0.05
C GLY A 123 7.79 4.12 -0.08
N GLY A 124 7.02 3.05 -0.32
CA GLY A 124 5.56 3.04 -0.32
C GLY A 124 4.91 3.96 -1.36
N TYR A 125 3.70 4.42 -1.04
CA TYR A 125 2.89 5.24 -1.93
C TYR A 125 3.58 6.54 -2.34
N LYS A 126 4.34 7.16 -1.43
CA LYS A 126 5.11 8.38 -1.73
C LYS A 126 6.13 8.13 -2.84
N ALA A 127 6.88 7.04 -2.75
CA ALA A 127 7.88 6.70 -3.76
C ALA A 127 7.22 6.29 -5.08
N TRP A 128 6.13 5.52 -5.02
CA TRP A 128 5.34 5.17 -6.20
C TRP A 128 4.85 6.42 -6.95
N ARG A 129 4.28 7.41 -6.25
CA ARG A 129 3.84 8.67 -6.87
C ARG A 129 5.00 9.43 -7.50
N ALA A 130 6.16 9.48 -6.84
CA ALA A 130 7.34 10.14 -7.38
C ALA A 130 7.84 9.45 -8.66
N ALA A 131 7.87 8.11 -8.68
CA ALA A 131 8.24 7.34 -9.86
C ALA A 131 7.25 7.56 -11.01
N LEU A 132 5.94 7.56 -10.74
CA LEU A 132 4.91 7.81 -11.74
C LEU A 132 5.02 9.21 -12.36
N VAL A 133 5.22 10.25 -11.53
CA VAL A 133 5.43 11.62 -12.02
C VAL A 133 6.71 11.71 -12.87
N SER A 134 7.77 11.02 -12.48
CA SER A 134 9.03 11.00 -13.23
C SER A 134 8.92 10.27 -14.57
N ASP A 135 8.09 9.21 -14.66
CA ASP A 135 7.89 8.42 -15.88
C ASP A 135 6.91 9.08 -16.86
N MET A 136 5.98 9.90 -16.35
CA MET A 136 4.90 10.52 -17.12
C MET A 136 5.38 11.26 -18.40
N PRO A 137 6.46 12.08 -18.39
CA PRO A 137 6.93 12.73 -19.61
C PRO A 137 7.34 11.74 -20.71
N ALA A 138 7.97 10.62 -20.34
CA ALA A 138 8.38 9.60 -21.29
C ALA A 138 7.15 8.89 -21.91
N GLN A 139 6.13 8.60 -21.10
CA GLN A 139 4.88 8.02 -21.62
C GLN A 139 4.11 8.99 -22.51
N ALA A 140 4.06 10.27 -22.15
CA ALA A 140 3.41 11.31 -22.94
C ALA A 140 4.00 11.42 -24.36
N GLN A 141 5.33 11.30 -24.50
CA GLN A 141 6.00 11.33 -25.81
C GLN A 141 5.61 10.17 -26.74
N ARG A 142 5.08 9.07 -26.19
CA ARG A 142 4.64 7.90 -26.97
C ARG A 142 3.24 8.11 -27.57
N LEU A 143 2.50 9.11 -27.11
CA LEU A 143 1.16 9.42 -27.57
C LEU A 143 1.23 10.36 -28.78
N ARG A 144 0.39 10.10 -29.79
CA ARG A 144 0.20 11.02 -30.90
C ARG A 144 -0.97 11.95 -30.59
N TYR A 145 -0.66 13.16 -30.17
CA TYR A 145 -1.67 14.20 -29.95
C TYR A 145 -2.26 14.67 -31.28
N ARG A 146 -3.59 14.64 -31.39
CA ARG A 146 -4.33 15.27 -32.49
C ARG A 146 -5.07 16.47 -31.93
N VAL A 147 -4.64 17.66 -32.34
CA VAL A 147 -5.28 18.92 -31.92
C VAL A 147 -6.49 19.16 -32.83
N ILE A 148 -7.67 19.25 -32.24
CA ILE A 148 -8.88 19.66 -32.95
C ILE A 148 -9.13 21.13 -32.57
N CYS A 149 -9.13 22.01 -33.56
CA CYS A 149 -9.44 23.42 -33.39
C CYS A 149 -10.58 23.83 -34.33
N GLY A 150 -11.42 24.77 -33.88
CA GLY A 150 -12.53 25.34 -34.64
C GLY A 150 -12.87 26.73 -34.09
N PRO A 151 -13.56 27.59 -34.87
CA PRO A 151 -14.00 28.89 -34.38
C PRO A 151 -15.03 28.69 -33.25
N THR A 152 -14.78 29.33 -32.10
CA THR A 152 -15.77 29.52 -31.03
C THR A 152 -16.83 30.52 -31.43
#